data_AF-A0A427AYL2-F1
#
_entry.id   AF-A0A427AYL2-F1
#
_cell.length_a   1.000
_cell.length_b   1.000
_cell.length_c   1.000
_cell.angle_alpha   90.00
_cell.angle_beta   90.00
_cell.angle_gamma   90.00
#
_symmetry.space_group_name_H-M   'P 1'
#
loop_
_entity.id
_entity.type
_entity.pdbx_description
1 polymer ?
#
loop_
_entity_poly.entity_id
_entity_poly.type
_entity_poly.pdbx_seq_one_letter_code
_entity_poly.pdbx_strand_id
1 'polypeptide(L)'
;MGHGSVHCRNGDGPTVLIIKDSEGYVYGGYASQPWERQSDFYGDMKSFLFQLYPKASIFRPTGANNNLQWVSSDSIPNGIGFGGRANHFGLFLSANFDQGHTFSCTTFNSPCLSKTSKILPEIIECWGVLAKGPQNGKSEVLKGTVLERFKEDRNMLKMVGLANSSD
;
A
#
# COMPACT_ATOMS: atom_id res chain seq x y z
N MET A 1 0.34 -12.28 -22.81
CA MET A 1 -0.32 -10.99 -22.47
C MET A 1 -0.96 -11.19 -21.11
N GLY A 2 -0.23 -10.88 -20.04
CA GLY A 2 -0.72 -11.03 -18.67
C GLY A 2 -1.54 -9.81 -18.29
N HIS A 3 -2.85 -9.97 -18.11
CA HIS A 3 -3.69 -8.97 -17.48
C HIS A 3 -3.30 -8.89 -16.00
N GLY A 4 -2.56 -7.84 -15.62
CA GLY A 4 -2.45 -7.43 -14.22
C GLY A 4 -3.83 -6.98 -13.75
N SER A 5 -4.50 -7.79 -12.94
CA SER A 5 -5.75 -7.39 -12.29
C SER A 5 -5.39 -6.51 -11.09
N VAL A 6 -5.59 -5.20 -11.22
CA VAL A 6 -5.52 -4.26 -10.10
C VAL A 6 -6.80 -4.46 -9.27
N HIS A 7 -6.70 -5.19 -8.17
CA HIS A 7 -7.82 -5.45 -7.25
C HIS A 7 -7.91 -4.33 -6.19
N CYS A 8 -8.12 -3.08 -6.62
CA CYS A 8 -8.52 -2.02 -5.71
C CYS A 8 -10.00 -2.19 -5.38
N ARG A 9 -10.32 -2.95 -4.32
CA ARG A 9 -11.64 -2.80 -3.68
C ARG A 9 -11.73 -1.34 -3.24
N ASN A 10 -12.76 -0.61 -3.67
CA ASN A 10 -13.12 0.70 -3.10
C ASN A 10 -13.20 0.52 -1.57
N GLY A 11 -12.12 0.87 -0.89
CA GLY A 11 -11.97 0.72 0.54
C GLY A 11 -11.72 2.10 1.10
N ASP A 12 -12.49 2.47 2.12
CA ASP A 12 -12.39 3.74 2.85
C ASP A 12 -11.12 3.80 3.73
N GLY A 13 -10.04 3.12 3.34
CA GLY A 13 -8.87 2.88 4.16
C GLY A 13 -7.55 3.15 3.46
N PRO A 14 -6.43 3.09 4.21
CA PRO A 14 -5.12 3.33 3.67
C PRO A 14 -4.72 2.30 2.62
N THR A 15 -3.85 2.70 1.69
CA THR A 15 -3.36 1.81 0.62
C THR A 15 -1.84 1.89 0.49
N VAL A 16 -1.24 0.80 0.01
CA VAL A 16 0.16 0.72 -0.40
C VAL A 16 0.19 0.51 -1.91
N LEU A 17 0.69 1.51 -2.64
CA LEU A 17 0.98 1.41 -4.06
C LEU A 17 2.43 0.94 -4.23
N ILE A 18 2.64 -0.11 -5.02
CA ILE A 18 3.97 -0.65 -5.36
C ILE A 18 4.10 -0.65 -6.88
N ILE A 19 5.22 -0.14 -7.37
CA ILE A 19 5.56 -0.09 -8.78
C ILE A 19 6.93 -0.76 -8.96
N LYS A 20 6.99 -1.69 -9.93
CA LYS A 20 8.23 -2.12 -10.55
C LYS A 20 8.29 -1.53 -11.95
N ASP A 21 9.34 -0.79 -12.27
CA ASP A 21 9.53 -0.24 -13.62
C ASP A 21 10.41 -1.12 -14.53
N SER A 22 10.49 -0.74 -15.80
CA SER A 22 11.27 -1.43 -16.83
C SER A 22 12.78 -1.43 -16.61
N GLU A 23 13.29 -0.58 -15.71
CA GLU A 23 14.69 -0.57 -15.30
C GLU A 23 14.93 -1.46 -14.06
N GLY A 24 13.89 -2.13 -13.57
CA GLY A 24 13.93 -3.04 -12.42
C GLY A 24 13.88 -2.35 -11.06
N TYR A 25 13.67 -1.03 -10.99
CA TYR A 25 13.53 -0.33 -9.72
C TYR A 25 12.17 -0.66 -9.10
N VAL A 26 12.15 -0.79 -7.77
CA VAL A 26 10.93 -1.09 -7.01
C VAL A 26 10.74 -0.02 -5.95
N TYR A 27 9.62 0.69 -6.01
CA TYR A 27 9.29 1.81 -5.14
C TYR A 27 7.78 2.00 -5.06
N GLY A 28 7.35 2.96 -4.26
CA GLY A 28 5.93 3.17 -4.07
C GLY A 28 5.60 4.25 -3.06
N GLY A 29 4.33 4.30 -2.71
CA GLY A 29 3.78 5.24 -1.75
C GLY A 29 2.74 4.57 -0.87
N TYR A 30 2.75 4.90 0.41
CA TYR A 30 1.65 4.64 1.32
C TYR A 30 0.75 5.88 1.34
N ALA A 31 -0.51 5.70 0.97
CA ALA A 31 -1.56 6.70 1.08
C ALA A 31 -2.38 6.40 2.34
N SER A 32 -2.33 7.31 3.32
CA SER A 32 -3.05 7.18 4.58
C SER A 32 -4.55 7.46 4.42
N GLN A 33 -4.90 8.31 3.46
CA GLN A 33 -6.28 8.67 3.15
C GLN A 33 -6.76 7.94 1.89
N PRO A 34 -8.07 7.64 1.77
CA PRO A 34 -8.64 7.05 0.57
C PRO A 34 -8.38 7.88 -0.69
N TRP A 35 -8.39 7.22 -1.84
CA TRP A 35 -8.20 7.87 -3.14
C TRP A 35 -9.48 8.58 -3.59
N GLU A 36 -9.67 9.82 -3.12
CA GLU A 36 -10.80 10.66 -3.44
C GLU A 36 -10.43 11.72 -4.48
N ARG A 37 -11.36 11.98 -5.42
CA ARG A 37 -11.18 13.05 -6.40
C ARG A 37 -11.26 14.39 -5.69
N GLN A 38 -10.20 15.17 -5.79
CA GLN A 38 -10.16 16.53 -5.25
C GLN A 38 -9.63 17.50 -6.31
N SER A 39 -9.94 18.80 -6.13
CA SER A 39 -9.46 19.85 -7.02
C SER A 39 -7.97 20.17 -6.83
N ASP A 40 -7.40 19.78 -5.69
CA ASP A 40 -6.00 20.04 -5.32
C ASP A 40 -5.45 18.85 -4.50
N PHE A 41 -4.18 18.94 -4.10
CA PHE A 41 -3.58 17.97 -3.21
C PHE A 41 -4.29 17.91 -1.85
N TYR A 42 -4.30 16.71 -1.27
CA TYR A 42 -4.88 16.42 0.04
C TYR A 42 -4.04 15.36 0.79
N GLY A 43 -4.54 14.87 1.92
CA GLY A 43 -3.90 13.81 2.70
C GLY A 43 -3.38 14.29 4.05
N ASP A 44 -2.69 13.40 4.77
CA ASP A 44 -2.12 13.70 6.09
C ASP A 44 -0.65 13.25 6.22
N MET A 45 -0.04 13.64 7.34
CA MET A 45 1.39 13.40 7.62
C MET A 45 1.75 11.92 7.85
N LYS A 46 0.79 10.99 7.73
CA LYS A 46 1.04 9.55 7.81
C LYS A 46 1.35 8.94 6.45
N SER A 47 1.07 9.62 5.34
CA SER A 47 1.48 9.20 3.99
C SER A 47 3.00 9.26 3.84
N PHE A 48 3.61 8.37 3.06
CA PHE A 48 5.06 8.38 2.82
C PHE A 48 5.42 7.72 1.50
N LEU A 49 6.59 8.08 0.96
CA LEU A 49 7.20 7.38 -0.18
C LEU A 49 8.22 6.36 0.31
N PHE A 50 8.48 5.33 -0.49
CA PHE A 50 9.53 4.36 -0.21
C PHE A 50 10.19 3.86 -1.50
N GLN A 51 11.43 3.39 -1.37
CA GLN A 51 12.12 2.58 -2.35
C GLN A 51 12.45 1.24 -1.69
N LEU A 52 12.25 0.13 -2.40
CA LEU A 52 12.60 -1.23 -1.98
C LEU A 52 13.86 -1.73 -2.70
N TYR A 53 14.03 -1.36 -3.96
CA TYR A 53 15.19 -1.71 -4.78
C TYR A 53 15.59 -0.52 -5.68
N PRO A 54 16.89 -0.20 -5.85
CA PRO A 54 18.07 -0.95 -5.39
C PRO A 54 18.43 -0.75 -3.92
N LYS A 55 17.93 0.31 -3.27
CA LYS A 55 18.23 0.59 -1.87
C LYS A 55 16.94 0.82 -1.08
N ALA A 56 16.69 -0.02 -0.08
CA ALA A 56 15.57 0.15 0.82
C ALA A 56 15.66 1.50 1.56
N SER A 57 14.63 2.34 1.44
CA SER A 57 14.54 3.67 2.07
C SER A 57 13.08 4.10 2.25
N ILE A 58 12.79 4.88 3.30
CA ILE A 58 11.46 5.46 3.58
C ILE A 58 11.61 6.98 3.68
N PHE A 59 10.76 7.71 2.97
CA PHE A 59 10.75 9.17 2.87
C PHE A 59 9.44 9.71 3.44
N ARG A 60 9.50 10.25 4.66
CA ARG A 60 8.33 10.77 5.38
C ARG A 60 8.09 12.25 5.05
N PRO A 61 6.85 12.74 5.19
CA PRO A 61 6.53 14.13 4.99
C PRO A 61 7.38 15.04 5.86
N THR A 62 7.88 16.13 5.28
CA THR A 62 8.72 17.12 5.97
C THR A 62 7.90 18.16 6.73
N GLY A 63 6.62 18.33 6.37
CA GLY A 63 5.78 19.41 6.85
C GLY A 63 6.01 20.75 6.14
N ALA A 64 6.85 20.79 5.09
CA ALA A 64 7.12 22.00 4.33
C ALA A 64 5.93 22.48 3.49
N ASN A 65 5.00 21.58 3.16
CA ASN A 65 3.73 21.85 2.47
C ASN A 65 2.75 20.70 2.73
N ASN A 66 1.51 20.87 2.28
CA ASN A 66 0.43 19.88 2.43
C ASN A 66 0.16 19.09 1.15
N ASN A 67 1.09 19.09 0.19
CA ASN A 67 0.87 18.51 -1.15
C ASN A 67 1.10 16.99 -1.15
N LEU A 68 0.35 16.23 -0.35
CA LEU A 68 0.73 14.87 0.04
C LEU A 68 0.23 13.79 -0.92
N GLN A 69 -1.06 13.84 -1.27
CA GLN A 69 -1.74 12.91 -2.17
C GLN A 69 -2.46 13.69 -3.28
N TRP A 70 -2.55 13.09 -4.46
CA TRP A 70 -3.22 13.66 -5.63
C TRP A 70 -4.02 12.57 -6.34
N VAL A 71 -5.26 12.90 -6.70
CA VAL A 71 -6.09 12.11 -7.63
C VAL A 71 -6.91 13.07 -8.45
N SER A 72 -6.77 12.99 -9.77
CA SER A 72 -7.63 13.73 -10.69
C SER A 72 -8.01 12.86 -11.87
N SER A 73 -9.26 12.96 -12.32
CA SER A 73 -9.74 12.43 -13.61
C SER A 73 -10.02 13.50 -14.65
N ASP A 74 -10.17 14.76 -14.22
CA ASP A 74 -10.77 15.83 -15.03
C ASP A 74 -9.81 17.01 -15.24
N SER A 75 -8.64 16.99 -14.60
CA SER A 75 -7.59 18.00 -14.73
C SER A 75 -6.26 17.37 -15.16
N ILE A 76 -5.37 18.19 -15.73
CA ILE A 76 -4.02 17.75 -16.10
C ILE A 76 -3.08 18.07 -14.93
N PRO A 77 -2.36 17.08 -14.37
CA PRO A 77 -2.26 15.71 -14.86
C PRO A 77 -3.31 14.75 -14.27
N ASN A 78 -3.91 13.95 -15.18
CA ASN A 78 -4.92 12.93 -14.87
C ASN A 78 -4.22 11.63 -14.42
N GLY A 79 -4.48 11.22 -13.18
CA GLY A 79 -3.81 10.10 -12.55
C GLY A 79 -3.76 10.23 -11.04
N ILE A 80 -2.87 9.44 -10.43
CA ILE A 80 -2.62 9.41 -8.99
C ILE A 80 -1.19 9.85 -8.70
N GLY A 81 -0.99 10.54 -7.58
CA GLY A 81 0.34 11.03 -7.24
C GLY A 81 0.56 11.30 -5.76
N PHE A 82 1.83 11.50 -5.43
CA PHE A 82 2.33 11.77 -4.10
C PHE A 82 3.35 12.90 -4.17
N GLY A 83 3.17 13.93 -3.35
CA GLY A 83 4.24 14.90 -3.07
C GLY A 83 4.51 15.87 -4.21
N GLY A 84 5.18 16.97 -3.89
CA GLY A 84 5.69 17.92 -4.87
C GLY A 84 4.65 18.95 -5.27
N ARG A 85 4.44 19.12 -6.58
CA ARG A 85 3.48 20.07 -7.16
C ARG A 85 2.94 19.51 -8.47
N ALA A 86 1.88 20.11 -8.99
CA ALA A 86 1.33 19.74 -10.29
C ALA A 86 2.44 19.68 -11.36
N ASN A 87 2.45 18.59 -12.12
CA ASN A 87 3.47 18.23 -13.13
C ASN A 87 4.90 17.99 -12.63
N HIS A 88 5.14 17.96 -11.32
CA HIS A 88 6.44 17.68 -10.72
C HIS A 88 6.29 16.95 -9.37
N PHE A 89 5.83 15.71 -9.44
CA PHE A 89 5.51 14.91 -8.26
C PHE A 89 6.70 14.11 -7.74
N GLY A 90 6.69 13.80 -6.44
CA GLY A 90 7.62 12.81 -5.87
C GLY A 90 7.39 11.43 -6.47
N LEU A 91 6.13 11.08 -6.72
CA LEU A 91 5.72 9.94 -7.53
C LEU A 91 4.38 10.25 -8.19
N PHE A 92 4.26 10.01 -9.49
CA PHE A 92 3.01 10.14 -10.23
C PHE A 92 2.87 9.00 -11.23
N LEU A 93 1.63 8.54 -11.40
CA LEU A 93 1.22 7.50 -12.33
C LEU A 93 -0.02 8.00 -13.07
N SER A 94 0.02 7.99 -14.39
CA SER A 94 -1.11 8.42 -15.22
C SER A 94 -2.31 7.48 -15.06
N ALA A 95 -3.52 7.96 -15.34
CA ALA A 95 -4.76 7.18 -15.14
C ALA A 95 -4.91 5.94 -16.04
N ASN A 96 -4.14 5.87 -17.13
CA ASN A 96 -4.01 4.67 -17.98
C ASN A 96 -2.93 3.70 -17.46
N PHE A 97 -2.23 4.03 -16.38
CA PHE A 97 -1.25 3.18 -15.69
C PHE A 97 -0.06 2.71 -16.54
N ASP A 98 0.21 3.37 -17.67
CA ASP A 98 1.30 3.01 -18.60
C ASP A 98 2.52 3.95 -18.52
N GLN A 99 2.35 5.10 -17.88
CA GLN A 99 3.36 6.14 -17.79
C GLN A 99 3.33 6.82 -16.43
N GLY A 100 4.46 7.38 -16.03
CA GLY A 100 4.52 8.15 -14.82
C GLY A 100 5.79 8.97 -14.75
N HIS A 101 6.00 9.58 -13.59
CA HIS A 101 7.27 10.19 -13.27
C HIS A 101 7.55 10.20 -11.77
N THR A 102 8.82 10.35 -11.43
CA THR A 102 9.28 10.58 -10.06
C THR A 102 10.39 11.63 -10.09
N PHE A 103 10.26 12.66 -9.26
CA PHE A 103 11.25 13.70 -9.09
C PHE A 103 11.71 13.76 -7.64
N SER A 104 12.83 14.46 -7.42
CA SER A 104 13.11 14.92 -6.06
C SER A 104 12.03 15.92 -5.63
N CYS A 105 11.56 15.81 -4.39
CA CYS A 105 10.51 16.70 -3.90
C CYS A 105 10.73 17.10 -2.45
N THR A 106 10.35 18.33 -2.10
CA THR A 106 10.48 18.88 -0.75
C THR A 106 9.42 18.32 0.21
N THR A 107 8.26 17.87 -0.30
CA THR A 107 7.18 17.31 0.52
C THR A 107 7.64 16.11 1.34
N PHE A 108 8.41 15.20 0.74
CA PHE A 108 8.94 14.00 1.42
C PHE A 108 10.47 14.03 1.60
N ASN A 109 11.15 15.07 1.10
CA ASN A 109 12.61 15.10 0.94
C ASN A 109 13.15 13.82 0.25
N SER A 110 12.37 13.30 -0.71
CA SER A 110 12.74 12.11 -1.47
C SER A 110 13.63 12.49 -2.66
N PRO A 111 14.58 11.63 -3.06
CA PRO A 111 15.19 11.71 -4.38
C PRO A 111 14.20 11.19 -5.45
N CYS A 112 14.64 11.22 -6.70
CA CYS A 112 14.02 10.42 -7.76
C CYS A 112 14.06 8.94 -7.35
N LEU A 113 12.92 8.26 -7.39
CA LEU A 113 12.78 6.88 -6.91
C LEU A 113 13.19 5.83 -7.96
N SER A 114 13.27 6.23 -9.23
CA SER A 114 13.73 5.41 -10.34
C SER A 114 15.11 5.87 -10.84
N LYS A 115 15.68 5.16 -11.81
CA LYS A 115 16.91 5.51 -12.50
C LYS A 115 16.80 6.85 -13.25
N THR A 116 15.64 7.12 -13.83
CA THR A 116 15.34 8.39 -14.52
C THR A 116 13.99 8.93 -14.05
N SER A 117 13.71 10.19 -14.35
CA SER A 117 12.47 10.81 -13.88
C SER A 117 11.22 10.31 -14.59
N LYS A 118 11.33 9.76 -15.81
CA LYS A 118 10.20 9.15 -16.53
C LYS A 118 10.17 7.67 -16.24
N ILE A 119 9.00 7.14 -15.93
CA ILE A 119 8.84 5.73 -15.57
C ILE A 119 7.88 5.04 -16.53
N LEU A 120 8.25 3.81 -16.90
CA LEU A 120 7.42 2.87 -17.63
C LEU A 120 7.15 1.68 -16.68
N PRO A 121 5.97 1.62 -16.05
CA PRO A 121 5.63 0.55 -15.13
C PRO A 121 5.56 -0.81 -15.84
N GLU A 122 6.20 -1.83 -15.29
CA GLU A 122 6.00 -3.24 -15.68
C GLU A 122 4.96 -3.92 -14.81
N ILE A 123 5.02 -3.66 -13.51
CA ILE A 123 4.13 -4.24 -12.50
C ILE A 123 3.63 -3.12 -11.61
N ILE A 124 2.31 -3.10 -11.41
CA ILE A 124 1.65 -2.21 -10.47
C ILE A 124 0.80 -3.07 -9.55
N GLU A 125 1.05 -2.96 -8.25
CA GLU A 125 0.22 -3.55 -7.22
C GLU A 125 -0.32 -2.46 -6.30
N CYS A 126 -1.57 -2.60 -5.88
CA CYS A 126 -2.18 -1.71 -4.90
C CYS A 126 -2.88 -2.55 -3.85
N TRP A 127 -2.45 -2.40 -2.60
CA TRP A 127 -2.90 -3.21 -1.48
C TRP A 127 -3.63 -2.35 -0.46
N GLY A 128 -4.87 -2.71 -0.12
CA GLY A 128 -5.60 -2.09 0.99
C GLY A 128 -5.04 -2.54 2.34
N VAL A 129 -4.82 -1.60 3.26
CA VAL A 129 -4.35 -1.87 4.61
C VAL A 129 -5.55 -1.98 5.54
N LEU A 130 -5.83 -3.22 5.97
CA LEU A 130 -6.85 -3.48 6.97
C LEU A 130 -6.24 -3.30 8.36
N ALA A 131 -6.57 -2.19 9.02
CA ALA A 131 -6.35 -2.11 10.45
C ALA A 131 -7.29 -3.12 11.11
N LYS A 132 -6.74 -4.17 11.74
CA LYS A 132 -7.50 -4.90 12.74
C LYS A 132 -7.83 -3.89 13.82
N GLY A 133 -9.09 -3.46 13.90
CA GLY A 133 -9.56 -2.68 15.04
C GLY A 133 -9.27 -3.43 16.34
N PRO A 134 -9.34 -2.76 17.51
CA PRO A 134 -9.56 -3.51 18.73
C PRO A 134 -10.78 -4.39 18.47
N GLN A 135 -10.66 -5.69 18.72
CA GLN A 135 -11.83 -6.54 18.83
C GLN A 135 -12.73 -5.86 19.85
N ASN A 136 -13.79 -5.18 19.38
CA ASN A 136 -14.88 -4.83 20.27
C ASN A 136 -15.39 -6.18 20.75
N GLY A 137 -14.97 -6.55 21.96
CA GLY A 137 -15.41 -7.74 22.65
C GLY A 137 -16.91 -7.66 22.89
N LYS A 138 -17.70 -7.92 21.86
CA LYS A 138 -18.87 -8.75 22.06
C LYS A 138 -18.31 -10.14 22.34
N SER A 139 -18.38 -10.52 23.61
CA SER A 139 -18.25 -11.91 24.00
C SER A 139 -19.30 -12.71 23.23
N GLU A 140 -18.96 -13.19 22.04
CA GLU A 140 -19.51 -14.45 21.59
C GLU A 140 -18.76 -15.52 22.36
N VAL A 141 -19.35 -15.86 23.51
CA VAL A 141 -19.10 -17.13 24.18
C VAL A 141 -19.41 -18.19 23.13
N LEU A 142 -18.37 -18.68 22.47
CA LEU A 142 -18.40 -19.93 21.73
C LEU A 142 -18.88 -21.00 22.74
N LYS A 143 -20.17 -21.31 22.69
CA LYS A 143 -20.78 -22.50 23.30
C LYS A 143 -20.24 -23.72 22.56
N GLY A 144 -18.97 -24.01 22.74
CA GLY A 144 -18.41 -25.35 22.57
C GLY A 144 -18.32 -25.96 23.95
N THR A 145 -18.93 -27.12 24.16
CA THR A 145 -18.77 -27.81 25.45
C THR A 145 -17.29 -28.13 25.63
N VAL A 146 -16.80 -28.09 26.88
CA VAL A 146 -15.40 -28.39 27.20
C VAL A 146 -14.92 -29.71 26.57
N LEU A 147 -15.83 -30.67 26.38
CA LEU A 147 -15.63 -31.93 25.68
C LEU A 147 -15.24 -31.80 24.19
N GLU A 148 -15.74 -30.78 23.48
CA GLU A 148 -15.42 -30.55 22.07
C GLU A 148 -14.00 -30.00 21.90
N ARG A 149 -13.57 -29.10 22.79
CA ARG A 149 -12.18 -28.60 22.81
C ARG A 149 -11.17 -29.73 23.03
N PHE A 150 -11.45 -30.65 23.95
CA PHE A 150 -10.58 -31.80 24.18
C PHE A 150 -10.51 -32.78 23.00
N LYS A 151 -11.56 -32.87 22.17
CA LYS A 151 -11.53 -33.68 20.94
C LYS A 151 -10.65 -33.03 19.88
N GLU A 152 -10.75 -31.71 19.71
CA GLU A 152 -9.93 -30.95 18.77
C GLU A 152 -8.44 -31.01 19.15
N ASP A 153 -8.11 -30.81 20.42
CA ASP A 153 -6.73 -30.88 20.92
C ASP A 153 -6.14 -32.29 20.73
N ARG A 154 -6.93 -33.33 21.00
CA ARG A 154 -6.50 -34.73 20.77
C ARG A 154 -6.26 -35.02 19.29
N ASN A 155 -7.09 -34.47 18.40
CA ASN A 155 -6.92 -34.66 16.96
C ASN A 155 -5.70 -33.90 16.43
N MET A 156 -5.44 -32.69 16.96
CA MET A 156 -4.24 -31.92 16.66
C MET A 156 -2.97 -32.64 17.11
N LEU A 157 -2.96 -33.20 18.32
CA LEU A 157 -1.83 -33.98 18.83
C LEU A 157 -1.57 -35.26 18.02
N LYS A 158 -2.61 -35.88 17.46
CA LYS A 158 -2.47 -37.00 16.51
C LYS A 158 -1.87 -36.57 15.18
N MET A 159 -2.30 -35.42 14.65
CA MET A 159 -1.80 -34.89 13.37
C MET A 159 -0.32 -34.49 13.44
N VAL A 160 0.16 -34.05 14.60
CA VAL A 160 1.56 -33.65 14.83
C VAL A 160 2.43 -34.84 15.29
N GLY A 161 1.87 -36.06 15.37
CA GLY A 161 2.61 -37.26 15.74
C GLY A 161 3.02 -37.33 17.22
N LEU A 162 2.49 -36.43 18.05
CA LEU A 162 2.78 -36.35 19.49
C LEU A 162 1.88 -37.26 20.33
N ALA A 163 0.78 -37.75 19.75
CA ALA A 163 -0.07 -38.74 20.40
C ALA A 163 0.48 -40.16 20.16
N ASN A 164 1.60 -40.50 20.82
CA ASN A 164 1.94 -41.85 21.30
C ASN A 164 3.34 -41.86 21.96
N SER A 165 3.37 -41.49 23.23
CA SER A 165 4.28 -42.01 24.27
C SER A 165 3.50 -41.83 25.57
N SER A 166 3.09 -42.85 26.30
CA SER A 166 3.78 -44.09 26.68
C SER A 166 2.76 -45.19 27.02
N ASP A 167 3.21 -46.44 27.02
CA ASP A 167 2.60 -47.55 27.79
C ASP A 167 2.48 -47.23 29.28
#